data_AF-A0A3B9QWM6-F1
#
_entry.id   AF-A0A3B9QWM6-F1
#
_cell.length_a   1.000
_cell.length_b   1.000
_cell.length_c   1.000
_cell.angle_alpha   90.00
_cell.angle_beta   90.00
_cell.angle_gamma   90.00
#
_symmetry.space_group_name_H-M   'P 1'
#
loop_
_entity.id
_entity.type
_entity.pdbx_description
1 polymer ?
#
loop_
_entity_poly.entity_id
_entity_poly.type
_entity_poly.pdbx_seq_one_letter_code
_entity_poly.pdbx_strand_id
1 'polypeptide(L)'
;MKKTLTVLGVIILVVILIVGVGQWMTRNDEDKPGPTTTGASPTPGTDVDQPDSCPAYEVISAPGTWESKADDDPVHPTANPNSLLLGVTNPLQEAYGGDAAADGANGGVKVWTLPYAAQFRNINALGEMSYDDSRNQGYDRVVEEMSATYAGCPGTQFILTGFSQGAVLTGDLATEIGNGNGPVPAANVAGVALIADGRREDGKGTLVGSPDVKGIGAEIALSSVNLLVQPIVPGASMRGPRPTDFGELQDRVNQFCDPADLVCSAPRDIGNAVARANDLIAANGVHAQYSTNGNVVPDATVPQWIVNWAKNIIDS
;
A
#
# COMPACT_ATOMS: atom_id res chain seq x y z
N MET A 1 41.10 17.13 -21.68
CA MET A 1 40.12 18.16 -21.27
C MET A 1 38.77 17.58 -20.85
N LYS A 2 38.12 16.67 -21.61
CA LYS A 2 36.83 16.08 -21.18
C LYS A 2 36.91 15.21 -19.92
N LYS A 3 37.91 14.33 -19.81
CA LYS A 3 38.09 13.46 -18.62
C LYS A 3 38.41 14.23 -17.34
N THR A 4 39.14 15.34 -17.44
CA THR A 4 39.46 16.22 -16.29
C THR A 4 38.24 17.00 -15.80
N LEU A 5 37.33 17.40 -16.70
CA LEU A 5 36.07 18.05 -16.35
C LEU A 5 35.09 17.08 -15.67
N THR A 6 35.03 15.82 -16.10
CA THR A 6 34.18 14.80 -15.47
C THR A 6 34.67 14.46 -14.05
N VAL A 7 35.98 14.36 -13.85
CA VAL A 7 36.56 14.10 -12.51
C VAL A 7 36.32 15.29 -11.57
N LEU A 8 36.46 16.53 -12.05
CA LEU A 8 36.13 17.73 -11.27
C LEU A 8 34.64 17.79 -10.90
N GLY A 9 33.74 17.42 -11.83
CA GLY A 9 32.30 17.38 -11.57
C GLY A 9 31.90 16.37 -10.49
N VAL A 10 32.51 15.18 -10.50
CA VAL A 10 32.27 14.14 -9.49
C VAL A 10 32.79 14.58 -8.12
N ILE A 11 33.97 15.21 -8.05
CA ILE A 11 34.54 15.71 -6.79
C ILE A 11 33.65 16.80 -6.18
N ILE A 12 33.15 17.73 -6.99
CA ILE A 12 32.24 18.79 -6.51
C ILE A 12 30.94 18.19 -5.99
N LEU A 13 30.37 17.19 -6.66
CA LEU A 13 29.15 16.50 -6.22
C LEU A 13 29.36 15.80 -4.88
N VAL A 14 30.49 15.11 -4.70
CA VAL A 14 30.84 14.43 -3.44
C VAL A 14 31.04 15.42 -2.30
N VAL A 15 31.68 16.57 -2.56
CA VAL A 15 31.84 17.63 -1.54
C VAL A 15 30.49 18.22 -1.13
N ILE A 16 29.57 18.46 -2.08
CA ILE A 16 28.23 18.94 -1.79
C ILE A 16 27.45 17.92 -0.93
N LEU A 17 27.56 16.63 -1.25
CA LEU A 17 26.91 15.56 -0.48
C LEU A 17 27.47 15.48 0.95
N ILE A 18 28.80 15.56 1.12
CA ILE A 18 29.43 15.54 2.44
C ILE A 18 29.04 16.77 3.28
N VAL A 19 28.99 17.96 2.69
CA VAL A 19 28.57 19.20 3.38
C VAL A 19 27.07 19.15 3.71
N GLY A 20 26.24 18.63 2.82
CA GLY A 20 24.79 18.47 3.05
C GLY A 20 24.49 17.49 4.19
N VAL A 21 25.19 16.36 4.25
CA VAL A 21 25.07 15.38 5.35
C VAL A 21 25.59 15.95 6.67
N GLY A 22 26.70 16.69 6.65
CA GLY A 22 27.25 17.34 7.84
C GLY A 22 26.31 18.40 8.43
N GLN A 23 25.68 19.22 7.59
CA GLN A 23 24.71 20.23 8.04
C GLN A 23 23.41 19.62 8.56
N TRP A 24 22.99 18.48 7.99
CA TRP A 24 21.82 17.72 8.46
C TRP A 24 22.07 17.08 9.83
N MET A 25 23.25 16.50 10.06
CA MET A 25 23.61 15.93 11.37
C MET A 25 23.70 16.99 12.48
N THR A 26 24.18 18.20 12.18
CA THR A 26 24.29 19.28 13.19
C THR A 26 22.97 19.98 13.53
N ARG A 27 21.87 19.71 12.82
CA ARG A 27 20.55 20.29 13.11
C ARG A 27 19.75 19.51 14.16
N ASN A 28 20.22 18.33 14.56
CA ASN A 28 19.50 17.45 15.50
C ASN A 28 19.96 17.60 16.96
N ASP A 29 20.90 18.50 17.27
CA ASP A 29 21.46 18.70 18.61
C ASP A 29 20.98 19.99 19.31
N GLU A 30 19.66 20.28 19.28
CA GLU A 30 19.06 21.21 20.25
C GLU A 30 18.00 20.49 21.11
N ASP A 31 18.51 19.81 22.13
CA ASP A 31 17.77 19.27 23.28
C ASP A 31 17.23 20.39 24.20
N LYS A 32 16.00 20.22 24.69
CA LYS A 32 15.68 20.44 26.12
C LYS A 32 14.61 19.46 26.61
N PRO A 33 14.75 18.88 27.83
CA PRO A 33 13.82 17.93 28.40
C PRO A 33 12.70 18.62 29.22
N GLY A 34 11.48 18.07 29.15
CA GLY A 34 10.31 18.42 29.96
C GLY A 34 9.50 17.16 30.33
N PRO A 35 8.67 17.20 31.40
CA PRO A 35 8.62 16.15 32.41
C PRO A 35 7.71 14.95 32.09
N THR A 36 8.06 13.84 32.71
CA THR A 36 7.35 12.57 32.81
C THR A 36 5.88 12.76 33.22
N THR A 37 4.95 12.29 32.40
CA THR A 37 3.58 11.97 32.82
C THR A 37 3.26 10.52 32.50
N THR A 38 2.93 9.79 33.55
CA THR A 38 2.35 8.45 33.54
C THR A 38 0.94 8.46 32.96
N GLY A 39 0.67 7.55 32.01
CA GLY A 39 -0.62 6.87 31.81
C GLY A 39 -1.77 7.68 31.23
N ALA A 40 -2.09 7.41 29.95
CA ALA A 40 -3.45 7.26 29.42
C ALA A 40 -3.37 6.81 27.95
N SER A 41 -4.22 5.86 27.54
CA SER A 41 -4.48 5.55 26.13
C SER A 41 -4.99 6.79 25.40
N PRO A 42 -4.56 7.08 24.16
CA PRO A 42 -5.10 8.21 23.41
C PRO A 42 -6.45 7.85 22.80
N THR A 43 -7.46 8.65 23.12
CA THR A 43 -8.72 8.77 22.39
C THR A 43 -8.47 9.46 21.03
N PRO A 44 -9.17 9.12 19.94
CA PRO A 44 -9.01 9.82 18.67
C PRO A 44 -9.47 11.29 18.72
N GLY A 45 -8.59 12.22 18.30
CA GLY A 45 -8.93 13.26 17.30
C GLY A 45 -9.69 14.53 17.69
N THR A 46 -9.85 14.94 18.96
CA THR A 46 -10.75 16.07 19.28
C THR A 46 -10.13 17.48 19.38
N ASP A 47 -8.82 17.68 19.19
CA ASP A 47 -8.17 19.00 19.41
C ASP A 47 -7.27 19.46 18.25
N VAL A 48 -7.62 19.14 17.00
CA VAL A 48 -6.92 19.68 15.82
C VAL A 48 -7.77 20.79 15.19
N ASP A 49 -7.26 22.02 15.17
CA ASP A 49 -7.91 23.16 14.51
C ASP A 49 -7.85 22.97 12.98
N GLN A 50 -8.99 22.67 12.35
CA GLN A 50 -9.13 22.49 10.92
C GLN A 50 -10.53 22.94 10.44
N PRO A 51 -10.70 23.27 9.14
CA PRO A 51 -12.01 23.62 8.59
C PRO A 51 -13.06 22.52 8.78
N ASP A 52 -14.31 22.89 9.09
CA ASP A 52 -15.44 21.94 9.18
C ASP A 52 -15.71 21.19 7.85
N SER A 53 -15.19 21.71 6.73
CA SER A 53 -15.28 21.05 5.42
C SER A 53 -14.35 19.85 5.28
N CYS A 54 -13.37 19.68 6.18
CA CYS A 54 -12.42 18.58 6.15
C CYS A 54 -13.13 17.23 6.33
N PRO A 55 -12.76 16.20 5.55
CA PRO A 55 -13.29 14.87 5.77
C PRO A 55 -12.88 14.35 7.15
N ALA A 56 -13.78 13.70 7.87
CA ALA A 56 -13.42 13.01 9.11
C ALA A 56 -12.50 11.83 8.81
N TYR A 57 -12.83 11.08 7.75
CA TYR A 57 -12.02 9.98 7.22
C TYR A 57 -11.78 10.12 5.71
N GLU A 58 -10.60 9.73 5.26
CA GLU A 58 -10.31 9.44 3.86
C GLU A 58 -9.98 7.95 3.68
N VAL A 59 -10.76 7.27 2.86
CA VAL A 59 -10.52 5.89 2.47
C VAL A 59 -9.71 5.89 1.18
N ILE A 60 -8.44 5.49 1.26
CA ILE A 60 -7.57 5.31 0.10
C ILE A 60 -7.65 3.86 -0.36
N SER A 61 -8.09 3.65 -1.60
CA SER A 61 -8.19 2.35 -2.25
C SER A 61 -7.18 2.24 -3.39
N ALA A 62 -6.26 1.28 -3.33
CA ALA A 62 -5.26 1.03 -4.37
C ALA A 62 -5.61 -0.25 -5.16
N PRO A 63 -6.20 -0.14 -6.37
CA PRO A 63 -6.58 -1.30 -7.18
C PRO A 63 -5.39 -2.15 -7.60
N GLY A 64 -5.67 -3.38 -8.04
CA GLY A 64 -4.68 -4.28 -8.61
C GLY A 64 -4.29 -3.93 -10.04
N THR A 65 -3.37 -4.73 -10.59
CA THR A 65 -3.01 -4.66 -12.01
C THR A 65 -4.25 -4.82 -12.89
N TRP A 66 -4.40 -3.95 -13.89
CA TRP A 66 -5.50 -3.87 -14.85
C TRP A 66 -6.87 -3.49 -14.25
N GLU A 67 -6.87 -2.91 -13.05
CA GLU A 67 -8.08 -2.46 -12.37
C GLU A 67 -8.19 -0.92 -12.24
N SER A 68 -7.20 -0.18 -12.74
CA SER A 68 -7.16 1.28 -12.76
C SER A 68 -6.57 1.80 -14.07
N LYS A 69 -6.66 3.12 -14.30
CA LYS A 69 -5.95 3.86 -15.34
C LYS A 69 -5.53 5.22 -14.80
N ALA A 70 -4.47 5.78 -15.39
CA ALA A 70 -3.79 6.96 -14.85
C ALA A 70 -4.60 8.27 -14.88
N ASP A 71 -5.70 8.29 -15.62
CA ASP A 71 -6.62 9.42 -15.82
C ASP A 71 -8.06 9.07 -15.42
N ASP A 72 -8.25 8.03 -14.59
CA ASP A 72 -9.58 7.71 -14.06
C ASP A 72 -10.07 8.76 -13.05
N ASP A 73 -11.39 8.83 -12.89
CA ASP A 73 -11.98 9.60 -11.80
C ASP A 73 -11.76 8.83 -10.47
N PRO A 74 -11.09 9.43 -9.47
CA PRO A 74 -10.79 8.72 -8.23
C PRO A 74 -12.01 8.49 -7.33
N VAL A 75 -13.08 9.26 -7.48
CA VAL A 75 -14.31 9.10 -6.68
C VAL A 75 -15.33 8.23 -7.42
N HIS A 76 -15.32 8.28 -8.75
CA HIS A 76 -16.19 7.49 -9.61
C HIS A 76 -15.38 6.67 -10.64
N PRO A 77 -14.53 5.73 -10.21
CA PRO A 77 -13.65 4.99 -11.11
C PRO A 77 -14.42 4.16 -12.15
N THR A 78 -13.97 4.24 -13.40
CA THR A 78 -14.60 3.61 -14.56
C THR A 78 -13.67 2.71 -15.35
N ALA A 79 -12.39 2.62 -14.99
CA ALA A 79 -11.37 1.86 -15.70
C ALA A 79 -11.76 0.39 -15.89
N ASN A 80 -12.29 -0.23 -14.84
CA ASN A 80 -12.69 -1.63 -14.85
C ASN A 80 -13.89 -1.85 -13.90
N PRO A 81 -15.10 -2.14 -14.43
CA PRO A 81 -16.28 -2.38 -13.59
C PRO A 81 -16.19 -3.66 -12.74
N ASN A 82 -15.21 -4.53 -13.01
CA ASN A 82 -14.94 -5.75 -12.25
C ASN A 82 -13.76 -5.62 -11.29
N SER A 83 -13.21 -4.41 -11.09
CA SER A 83 -12.15 -4.17 -10.11
C SER A 83 -12.57 -4.67 -8.73
N LEU A 84 -11.72 -5.48 -8.08
CA LEU A 84 -12.03 -6.10 -6.80
C LEU A 84 -12.45 -5.07 -5.75
N LEU A 85 -11.72 -3.96 -5.69
CA LEU A 85 -11.90 -2.94 -4.66
C LEU A 85 -13.15 -2.07 -4.87
N LEU A 86 -13.83 -2.15 -6.02
CA LEU A 86 -15.18 -1.59 -6.16
C LEU A 86 -16.18 -2.24 -5.20
N GLY A 87 -15.94 -3.50 -4.81
CA GLY A 87 -16.68 -4.18 -3.76
C GLY A 87 -16.46 -3.59 -2.36
N VAL A 88 -15.46 -2.73 -2.18
CA VAL A 88 -15.18 -1.98 -0.95
C VAL A 88 -15.58 -0.52 -1.09
N THR A 89 -15.17 0.15 -2.16
CA THR A 89 -15.36 1.59 -2.33
C THR A 89 -16.82 1.95 -2.59
N ASN A 90 -17.55 1.18 -3.40
CA ASN A 90 -18.96 1.51 -3.70
C ASN A 90 -19.84 1.47 -2.44
N PRO A 91 -19.81 0.42 -1.60
CA PRO A 91 -20.63 0.41 -0.37
C PRO A 91 -20.24 1.48 0.66
N LEU A 92 -18.97 1.88 0.71
CA LEU A 92 -18.52 2.96 1.61
C LEU A 92 -18.92 4.33 1.06
N GLN A 93 -18.81 4.55 -0.24
CA GLN A 93 -19.27 5.77 -0.90
C GLN A 93 -20.79 5.93 -0.76
N GLU A 94 -21.56 4.85 -0.91
CA GLU A 94 -23.02 4.87 -0.70
C GLU A 94 -23.39 5.19 0.75
N ALA A 95 -22.66 4.63 1.72
CA ALA A 95 -22.96 4.80 3.14
C ALA A 95 -22.53 6.16 3.70
N TYR A 96 -21.39 6.69 3.26
CA TYR A 96 -20.74 7.84 3.91
C TYR A 96 -20.25 8.93 2.96
N GLY A 97 -20.25 8.67 1.66
CA GLY A 97 -19.69 9.57 0.67
C GLY A 97 -20.46 10.87 0.52
N GLY A 98 -21.79 10.87 0.69
CA GLY A 98 -22.60 12.09 0.62
C GLY A 98 -22.32 12.93 -0.64
N ASP A 99 -22.02 14.21 -0.46
CA ASP A 99 -21.63 15.15 -1.53
C ASP A 99 -20.11 15.14 -1.82
N ALA A 100 -19.39 14.06 -1.47
CA ALA A 100 -17.94 13.99 -1.66
C ALA A 100 -17.55 14.12 -3.13
N ALA A 101 -16.54 14.94 -3.34
CA ALA A 101 -15.84 15.14 -4.60
C ALA A 101 -14.37 14.78 -4.43
N ALA A 102 -13.61 14.81 -5.52
CA ALA A 102 -12.18 14.49 -5.49
C ALA A 102 -11.38 15.42 -4.56
N ASP A 103 -11.88 16.63 -4.28
CA ASP A 103 -11.24 17.63 -3.43
C ASP A 103 -11.72 17.62 -1.96
N GLY A 104 -12.72 16.82 -1.58
CA GLY A 104 -13.18 16.76 -0.18
C GLY A 104 -14.55 16.13 0.04
N ALA A 105 -14.96 16.01 1.31
CA ALA A 105 -16.23 15.39 1.70
C ALA A 105 -17.11 16.23 2.65
N ASN A 106 -16.87 17.53 2.82
CA ASN A 106 -17.68 18.44 3.66
C ASN A 106 -18.01 17.87 5.06
N GLY A 107 -17.01 17.35 5.78
CA GLY A 107 -17.20 16.72 7.09
C GLY A 107 -17.52 15.21 7.07
N GLY A 108 -17.80 14.64 5.89
CA GLY A 108 -18.10 13.22 5.69
C GLY A 108 -16.86 12.35 5.47
N VAL A 109 -17.05 11.24 4.74
CA VAL A 109 -15.96 10.34 4.35
C VAL A 109 -15.63 10.54 2.89
N LYS A 110 -14.37 10.82 2.58
CA LYS A 110 -13.87 10.85 1.21
C LYS A 110 -13.42 9.44 0.82
N VAL A 111 -14.04 8.83 -0.19
CA VAL A 111 -13.56 7.56 -0.74
C VAL A 111 -12.82 7.84 -2.04
N TRP A 112 -11.52 7.57 -2.03
CA TRP A 112 -10.62 7.88 -3.14
C TRP A 112 -9.94 6.61 -3.64
N THR A 113 -10.12 6.32 -4.92
CA THR A 113 -9.56 5.16 -5.61
C THR A 113 -8.41 5.62 -6.49
N LEU A 114 -7.21 5.05 -6.26
CA LEU A 114 -5.97 5.43 -6.92
C LEU A 114 -6.06 5.38 -8.45
N PRO A 115 -6.00 6.52 -9.15
CA PRO A 115 -5.92 6.57 -10.60
C PRO A 115 -4.45 6.41 -11.00
N TYR A 116 -4.05 5.24 -11.48
CA TYR A 116 -2.66 4.97 -11.87
C TYR A 116 -2.58 3.96 -13.02
N ALA A 117 -1.39 3.78 -13.60
CA ALA A 117 -1.23 2.94 -14.78
C ALA A 117 -1.73 1.51 -14.57
N ALA A 118 -1.54 0.95 -13.36
CA ALA A 118 -1.96 -0.41 -13.01
C ALA A 118 -1.50 -1.47 -14.03
N GLN A 119 -0.28 -1.36 -14.51
CA GLN A 119 0.24 -2.19 -15.59
C GLN A 119 1.31 -3.15 -15.11
N PHE A 120 1.50 -4.23 -15.86
CA PHE A 120 2.47 -5.28 -15.57
C PHE A 120 3.05 -5.85 -16.86
N ARG A 121 4.10 -5.19 -17.36
CA ARG A 121 4.86 -5.69 -18.51
C ARG A 121 5.36 -7.12 -18.26
N ASN A 122 4.93 -8.03 -19.13
CA ASN A 122 5.36 -9.42 -19.16
C ASN A 122 5.43 -9.92 -20.62
N ILE A 123 5.89 -11.16 -20.83
CA ILE A 123 6.01 -11.75 -22.17
C ILE A 123 4.73 -11.73 -23.02
N ASN A 124 3.55 -11.70 -22.39
CA ASN A 124 2.26 -11.62 -23.09
C ASN A 124 1.75 -10.17 -23.24
N ALA A 125 2.40 -9.19 -22.60
CA ALA A 125 1.98 -7.79 -22.54
C ALA A 125 3.19 -6.82 -22.62
N LEU A 126 4.07 -7.02 -23.60
CA LEU A 126 5.34 -6.27 -23.72
C LEU A 126 5.16 -4.75 -23.94
N GLY A 127 4.00 -4.31 -24.41
CA GLY A 127 3.67 -2.90 -24.64
C GLY A 127 3.28 -2.13 -23.38
N GLU A 128 3.03 -2.81 -22.25
CA GLU A 128 2.64 -2.17 -21.00
C GLU A 128 3.80 -1.46 -20.31
N MET A 129 3.52 -0.58 -19.37
CA MET A 129 4.47 -0.04 -18.40
C MET A 129 5.07 -1.18 -17.57
N SER A 130 6.35 -1.02 -17.17
CA SER A 130 6.97 -2.01 -16.28
C SER A 130 6.25 -2.04 -14.94
N TYR A 131 6.30 -3.18 -14.24
CA TYR A 131 5.71 -3.29 -12.90
C TYR A 131 6.29 -2.25 -11.95
N ASP A 132 7.61 -2.06 -11.97
CA ASP A 132 8.28 -1.12 -11.08
C ASP A 132 7.86 0.32 -11.36
N ASP A 133 7.78 0.74 -12.62
CA ASP A 133 7.34 2.09 -12.98
C ASP A 133 5.86 2.30 -12.61
N SER A 134 5.00 1.32 -12.88
CA SER A 134 3.58 1.37 -12.55
C SER A 134 3.37 1.47 -11.04
N ARG A 135 4.08 0.64 -10.28
CA ARG A 135 4.02 0.65 -8.81
C ARG A 135 4.54 1.97 -8.23
N ASN A 136 5.65 2.49 -8.74
CA ASN A 136 6.21 3.77 -8.29
C ASN A 136 5.25 4.92 -8.58
N GLN A 137 4.66 4.98 -9.78
CA GLN A 137 3.64 5.98 -10.10
C GLN A 137 2.44 5.90 -9.13
N GLY A 138 1.96 4.68 -8.84
CA GLY A 138 0.86 4.47 -7.90
C GLY A 138 1.23 4.93 -6.48
N TYR A 139 2.42 4.55 -6.00
CA TYR A 139 2.94 4.95 -4.70
C TYR A 139 3.03 6.48 -4.58
N ASP A 140 3.65 7.14 -5.55
CA ASP A 140 3.84 8.59 -5.55
C ASP A 140 2.51 9.34 -5.52
N ARG A 141 1.48 8.84 -6.22
CA ARG A 141 0.14 9.44 -6.23
C ARG A 141 -0.59 9.28 -4.90
N VAL A 142 -0.47 8.13 -4.24
CA VAL A 142 -1.05 7.98 -2.90
C VAL A 142 -0.35 8.92 -1.91
N VAL A 143 0.98 9.04 -2.00
CA VAL A 143 1.76 9.96 -1.18
C VAL A 143 1.33 11.40 -1.42
N GLU A 144 1.15 11.81 -2.69
CA GLU A 144 0.67 13.14 -3.06
C GLU A 144 -0.71 13.42 -2.46
N GLU A 145 -1.67 12.50 -2.64
CA GLU A 145 -3.03 12.62 -2.11
C GLU A 145 -3.04 12.76 -0.59
N MET A 146 -2.39 11.83 0.12
CA MET A 146 -2.34 11.85 1.59
C MET A 146 -1.63 13.10 2.12
N SER A 147 -0.55 13.54 1.46
CA SER A 147 0.15 14.77 1.84
C SER A 147 -0.73 16.00 1.64
N ALA A 148 -1.46 16.06 0.52
CA ALA A 148 -2.36 17.17 0.22
C ALA A 148 -3.52 17.23 1.22
N THR A 149 -4.18 16.10 1.50
CA THR A 149 -5.23 16.03 2.51
C THR A 149 -4.70 16.42 3.87
N TYR A 150 -3.58 15.87 4.33
CA TYR A 150 -3.05 16.16 5.66
C TYR A 150 -2.60 17.62 5.82
N ALA A 151 -2.08 18.24 4.76
CA ALA A 151 -1.71 19.65 4.78
C ALA A 151 -2.93 20.59 4.92
N GLY A 152 -4.07 20.22 4.35
CA GLY A 152 -5.32 20.99 4.46
C GLY A 152 -6.19 20.61 5.68
N CYS A 153 -6.11 19.34 6.08
CA CYS A 153 -6.99 18.68 7.05
C CYS A 153 -6.16 17.75 7.97
N PRO A 154 -5.33 18.32 8.87
CA PRO A 154 -4.43 17.54 9.71
C PRO A 154 -5.12 16.59 10.70
N GLY A 155 -6.42 16.80 10.95
CA GLY A 155 -7.25 15.94 11.79
C GLY A 155 -7.88 14.76 11.04
N THR A 156 -7.85 14.73 9.71
CA THR A 156 -8.40 13.62 8.92
C THR A 156 -7.67 12.31 9.23
N GLN A 157 -8.45 11.25 9.43
CA GLN A 157 -7.97 9.88 9.62
C GLN A 157 -8.00 9.12 8.29
N PHE A 158 -7.00 8.28 8.04
CA PHE A 158 -6.86 7.51 6.81
C PHE A 158 -7.16 6.03 7.06
N ILE A 159 -7.97 5.44 6.18
CA ILE A 159 -8.18 4.00 6.09
C ILE A 159 -7.60 3.56 4.74
N LEU A 160 -6.61 2.68 4.76
CA LEU A 160 -5.90 2.27 3.54
C LEU A 160 -6.31 0.85 3.16
N THR A 161 -6.62 0.63 1.89
CA THR A 161 -6.82 -0.71 1.34
C THR A 161 -6.11 -0.88 0.02
N GLY A 162 -5.56 -2.06 -0.24
CA GLY A 162 -4.88 -2.36 -1.50
C GLY A 162 -5.05 -3.80 -1.91
N PHE A 163 -5.08 -4.04 -3.22
CA PHE A 163 -5.14 -5.39 -3.79
C PHE A 163 -3.96 -5.65 -4.73
N SER A 164 -3.31 -6.82 -4.61
CA SER A 164 -2.24 -7.27 -5.50
C SER A 164 -1.11 -6.23 -5.65
N GLN A 165 -0.91 -5.64 -6.81
CA GLN A 165 0.02 -4.51 -7.01
C GLN A 165 -0.26 -3.33 -6.06
N GLY A 166 -1.54 -2.97 -5.87
CA GLY A 166 -1.98 -1.97 -4.92
C GLY A 166 -1.72 -2.37 -3.46
N ALA A 167 -1.79 -3.67 -3.12
CA ALA A 167 -1.45 -4.14 -1.78
C ALA A 167 0.05 -3.99 -1.48
N VAL A 168 0.90 -4.25 -2.46
CA VAL A 168 2.35 -4.09 -2.31
C VAL A 168 2.70 -2.62 -2.02
N LEU A 169 2.22 -1.68 -2.85
CA LEU A 169 2.51 -0.25 -2.67
C LEU A 169 1.88 0.30 -1.39
N THR A 170 0.66 -0.10 -1.04
CA THR A 170 0.00 0.33 0.21
C THR A 170 0.71 -0.22 1.44
N GLY A 171 1.19 -1.48 1.40
CA GLY A 171 1.95 -2.04 2.51
C GLY A 171 3.35 -1.43 2.65
N ASP A 172 3.98 -1.02 1.55
CA ASP A 172 5.23 -0.26 1.59
C ASP A 172 5.00 1.12 2.21
N LEU A 173 3.92 1.81 1.84
CA LEU A 173 3.54 3.09 2.43
C LEU A 173 3.22 2.95 3.93
N ALA A 174 2.48 1.91 4.32
CA ALA A 174 2.20 1.62 5.73
C ALA A 174 3.49 1.35 6.52
N THR A 175 4.49 0.73 5.90
CA THR A 175 5.80 0.53 6.52
C THR A 175 6.51 1.86 6.76
N GLU A 176 6.53 2.75 5.76
CA GLU A 176 7.13 4.08 5.93
C GLU A 176 6.39 4.93 6.98
N ILE A 177 5.06 4.98 6.93
CA ILE A 177 4.23 5.72 7.91
C ILE A 177 4.47 5.20 9.34
N GLY A 178 4.35 3.88 9.54
CA GLY A 178 4.49 3.29 10.87
C GLY A 178 5.89 3.40 11.48
N ASN A 179 6.90 3.67 10.66
CA ASN A 179 8.28 3.92 11.10
C ASN A 179 8.66 5.43 11.08
N GLY A 180 7.68 6.34 10.92
CA GLY A 180 7.89 7.79 11.03
C GLY A 180 8.49 8.47 9.79
N ASN A 181 8.50 7.78 8.64
CA ASN A 181 9.03 8.30 7.37
C ASN A 181 7.92 8.62 6.35
N GLY A 182 6.65 8.42 6.71
CA GLY A 182 5.51 8.58 5.80
C GLY A 182 5.04 10.02 5.61
N PRO A 183 4.12 10.26 4.66
CA PRO A 183 3.56 11.59 4.37
C PRO A 183 2.68 12.14 5.50
N VAL A 184 2.26 11.28 6.43
CA VAL A 184 1.40 11.59 7.57
C VAL A 184 1.90 10.85 8.83
N PRO A 185 1.59 11.32 10.05
CA PRO A 185 1.85 10.58 11.27
C PRO A 185 1.12 9.23 11.31
N ALA A 186 1.71 8.22 11.95
CA ALA A 186 1.05 6.92 12.14
C ALA A 186 -0.29 7.03 12.89
N ALA A 187 -0.40 8.00 13.81
CA ALA A 187 -1.64 8.32 14.52
C ALA A 187 -2.79 8.81 13.62
N ASN A 188 -2.51 9.20 12.36
CA ASN A 188 -3.53 9.54 11.38
C ASN A 188 -3.98 8.33 10.55
N VAL A 189 -3.39 7.14 10.72
CA VAL A 189 -3.84 5.93 10.00
C VAL A 189 -4.66 5.07 10.95
N ALA A 190 -5.98 5.05 10.73
CA ALA A 190 -6.92 4.30 11.53
C ALA A 190 -6.82 2.79 11.29
N GLY A 191 -6.42 2.37 10.08
CA GLY A 191 -6.23 0.97 9.76
C GLY A 191 -5.80 0.72 8.32
N VAL A 192 -5.22 -0.46 8.07
CA VAL A 192 -4.77 -0.89 6.75
C VAL A 192 -5.28 -2.31 6.45
N ALA A 193 -5.74 -2.55 5.22
CA ALA A 193 -6.14 -3.87 4.72
C ALA A 193 -5.43 -4.20 3.40
N LEU A 194 -4.63 -5.26 3.39
CA LEU A 194 -3.82 -5.65 2.25
C LEU A 194 -4.30 -7.01 1.73
N ILE A 195 -4.79 -7.05 0.50
CA ILE A 195 -5.32 -8.25 -0.15
C ILE A 195 -4.30 -8.74 -1.18
N ALA A 196 -3.87 -10.00 -1.06
CA ALA A 196 -2.89 -10.59 -1.97
C ALA A 196 -1.57 -9.79 -2.06
N ASP A 197 -1.04 -9.37 -0.90
CA ASP A 197 0.23 -8.64 -0.82
C ASP A 197 1.41 -9.51 -1.31
N GLY A 198 2.00 -9.12 -2.44
CA GLY A 198 3.19 -9.74 -3.03
C GLY A 198 4.43 -9.72 -2.12
N ARG A 199 4.38 -8.96 -1.03
CA ARG A 199 5.42 -8.87 0.02
C ARG A 199 4.91 -9.30 1.40
N ARG A 200 3.83 -10.10 1.48
CA ARG A 200 3.35 -10.67 2.74
C ARG A 200 4.44 -11.51 3.42
N GLU A 201 4.66 -11.28 4.71
CA GLU A 201 5.61 -12.02 5.54
C GLU A 201 4.93 -12.43 6.85
N ASP A 202 5.26 -13.61 7.37
CA ASP A 202 4.72 -14.06 8.66
C ASP A 202 5.21 -13.17 9.80
N GLY A 203 4.30 -12.83 10.72
CA GLY A 203 4.59 -11.95 11.85
C GLY A 203 4.58 -10.45 11.54
N LYS A 204 4.34 -10.04 10.28
CA LYS A 204 4.15 -8.63 9.89
C LYS A 204 2.68 -8.36 9.58
N GLY A 205 2.06 -7.53 10.41
CA GLY A 205 0.62 -7.33 10.44
C GLY A 205 -0.13 -8.57 10.94
N THR A 206 -1.45 -8.46 10.98
CA THR A 206 -2.35 -9.54 11.37
C THR A 206 -2.84 -10.28 10.13
N LEU A 207 -2.50 -11.57 10.01
CA LEU A 207 -3.14 -12.43 9.00
C LEU A 207 -4.59 -12.67 9.41
N VAL A 208 -5.53 -12.12 8.63
CA VAL A 208 -6.96 -12.29 8.85
C VAL A 208 -7.45 -13.45 7.99
N GLY A 209 -8.21 -14.35 8.61
CA GLY A 209 -8.84 -15.46 7.90
C GLY A 209 -8.08 -16.78 8.00
N SER A 210 -7.90 -17.46 6.86
CA SER A 210 -7.44 -18.85 6.80
C SER A 210 -6.05 -19.08 7.43
N PRO A 211 -5.94 -19.95 8.45
CA PRO A 211 -4.65 -20.30 9.05
C PRO A 211 -3.81 -21.22 8.15
N ASP A 212 -4.35 -21.68 7.03
CA ASP A 212 -3.69 -22.58 6.08
C ASP A 212 -2.74 -21.85 5.13
N VAL A 213 -2.69 -20.51 5.17
CA VAL A 213 -1.66 -19.73 4.47
C VAL A 213 -0.29 -20.06 5.08
N LYS A 214 0.53 -20.84 4.37
CA LYS A 214 1.88 -21.25 4.79
C LYS A 214 3.00 -20.59 3.97
N GLY A 215 2.67 -20.02 2.81
CA GLY A 215 3.62 -19.37 1.93
C GLY A 215 3.97 -17.94 2.36
N ILE A 216 4.80 -17.28 1.55
CA ILE A 216 5.18 -15.87 1.69
C ILE A 216 4.90 -15.14 0.38
N GLY A 217 4.97 -13.82 0.37
CA GLY A 217 4.82 -13.04 -0.85
C GLY A 217 5.80 -13.45 -1.96
N ALA A 218 5.33 -13.45 -3.21
CA ALA A 218 6.12 -13.83 -4.38
C ALA A 218 7.38 -12.99 -4.54
N GLU A 219 7.34 -11.69 -4.22
CA GLU A 219 8.54 -10.84 -4.25
C GLU A 219 9.58 -11.26 -3.21
N ILE A 220 9.16 -11.90 -2.12
CA ILE A 220 10.07 -12.47 -1.12
C ILE A 220 10.63 -13.79 -1.64
N ALA A 221 9.75 -14.72 -2.04
CA ALA A 221 10.14 -16.05 -2.49
C ALA A 221 11.07 -16.02 -3.72
N LEU A 222 10.87 -15.06 -4.62
CA LEU A 222 11.64 -14.94 -5.87
C LEU A 222 12.80 -13.94 -5.79
N SER A 223 13.00 -13.25 -4.66
CA SER A 223 14.06 -12.22 -4.51
C SER A 223 15.47 -12.74 -4.86
N SER A 224 15.81 -13.95 -4.40
CA SER A 224 17.12 -14.58 -4.67
C SER A 224 17.34 -14.97 -6.13
N VAL A 225 16.26 -15.11 -6.91
CA VAL A 225 16.26 -15.47 -8.33
C VAL A 225 15.76 -14.34 -9.22
N ASN A 226 15.78 -13.09 -8.73
CA ASN A 226 15.25 -11.93 -9.43
C ASN A 226 15.75 -11.81 -10.89
N LEU A 227 17.04 -12.08 -11.13
CA LEU A 227 17.63 -12.02 -12.49
C LEU A 227 17.08 -13.11 -13.43
N LEU A 228 16.66 -14.26 -12.91
CA LEU A 228 16.13 -15.37 -13.71
C LEU A 228 14.70 -15.11 -14.19
N VAL A 229 13.93 -14.27 -13.48
CA VAL A 229 12.54 -13.96 -13.86
C VAL A 229 12.44 -12.77 -14.81
N GLN A 230 13.46 -11.92 -14.93
CA GLN A 230 13.43 -10.74 -15.81
C GLN A 230 13.12 -11.03 -17.29
N PRO A 231 13.55 -12.15 -17.90
CA PRO A 231 13.13 -12.47 -19.27
C PRO A 231 11.61 -12.69 -19.42
N ILE A 232 10.92 -13.04 -18.32
CA ILE A 232 9.47 -13.29 -18.29
C ILE A 232 8.71 -12.02 -17.89
N VAL A 233 9.23 -11.29 -16.90
CA VAL A 233 8.63 -10.09 -16.30
C VAL A 233 9.62 -8.93 -16.29
N PRO A 234 10.00 -8.39 -17.46
CA PRO A 234 11.05 -7.39 -17.56
C PRO A 234 10.65 -6.08 -16.85
N GLY A 235 11.48 -5.66 -15.89
CA GLY A 235 11.21 -4.47 -15.08
C GLY A 235 10.22 -4.71 -13.93
N ALA A 236 10.09 -5.96 -13.49
CA ALA A 236 9.45 -6.30 -12.23
C ALA A 236 10.52 -6.79 -11.24
N SER A 237 10.93 -5.92 -10.33
CA SER A 237 11.91 -6.27 -9.31
C SER A 237 11.24 -7.05 -8.18
N MET A 238 11.77 -8.25 -7.88
CA MET A 238 11.39 -9.02 -6.69
C MET A 238 12.11 -8.43 -5.48
N ARG A 239 11.50 -7.43 -4.81
CA ARG A 239 12.18 -6.57 -3.84
C ARG A 239 12.43 -7.21 -2.47
N GLY A 240 12.08 -8.49 -2.29
CA GLY A 240 12.31 -9.18 -1.03
C GLY A 240 11.39 -8.71 0.10
N PRO A 241 11.69 -9.09 1.36
CA PRO A 241 10.91 -8.66 2.51
C PRO A 241 11.03 -7.14 2.71
N ARG A 242 10.01 -6.53 3.34
CA ARG A 242 10.11 -5.13 3.77
C ARG A 242 11.23 -4.99 4.81
N PRO A 243 12.06 -3.92 4.78
CA PRO A 243 13.24 -3.81 5.64
C PRO A 243 12.93 -3.87 7.15
N THR A 244 11.79 -3.29 7.53
CA THR A 244 11.24 -3.28 8.89
C THR A 244 9.86 -3.94 8.91
N ASP A 245 9.27 -4.07 10.09
CA ASP A 245 7.84 -4.35 10.23
C ASP A 245 7.02 -3.06 10.02
N PHE A 246 5.70 -3.11 10.26
CA PHE A 246 4.84 -1.94 10.08
C PHE A 246 4.94 -0.93 11.23
N GLY A 247 5.91 -1.04 12.14
CA GLY A 247 6.15 -0.08 13.23
C GLY A 247 4.91 0.15 14.10
N GLU A 248 4.56 1.42 14.32
CA GLU A 248 3.36 1.82 15.08
C GLU A 248 2.04 1.34 14.46
N LEU A 249 2.02 0.94 13.19
CA LEU A 249 0.85 0.41 12.50
C LEU A 249 0.74 -1.12 12.56
N GLN A 250 1.72 -1.81 13.15
CA GLN A 250 1.78 -3.28 13.20
C GLN A 250 0.50 -3.93 13.77
N ASP A 251 -0.17 -3.26 14.72
CA ASP A 251 -1.40 -3.74 15.35
C ASP A 251 -2.68 -3.52 14.52
N ARG A 252 -2.61 -2.71 13.46
CA ARG A 252 -3.77 -2.32 12.63
C ARG A 252 -3.58 -2.52 11.13
N VAL A 253 -2.51 -3.23 10.74
CA VAL A 253 -2.34 -3.73 9.38
C VAL A 253 -2.88 -5.15 9.30
N ASN A 254 -3.88 -5.34 8.46
CA ASN A 254 -4.54 -6.62 8.18
C ASN A 254 -4.04 -7.17 6.84
N GLN A 255 -3.72 -8.46 6.81
CA GLN A 255 -3.26 -9.18 5.63
C GLN A 255 -4.29 -10.25 5.26
N PHE A 256 -4.72 -10.27 4.00
CA PHE A 256 -5.65 -11.25 3.45
C PHE A 256 -4.96 -12.02 2.32
N CYS A 257 -5.02 -13.34 2.40
CA CYS A 257 -4.41 -14.20 1.40
C CYS A 257 -5.18 -15.51 1.32
N ASP A 258 -5.49 -15.95 0.10
CA ASP A 258 -5.94 -17.32 -0.11
C ASP A 258 -4.72 -18.27 -0.04
N PRO A 259 -4.79 -19.40 0.68
CA PRO A 259 -3.69 -20.36 0.76
C PRO A 259 -3.14 -20.81 -0.61
N ALA A 260 -3.96 -20.83 -1.65
CA ALA A 260 -3.61 -21.21 -3.01
C ALA A 260 -3.19 -20.04 -3.92
N ASP A 261 -3.28 -18.79 -3.45
CA ASP A 261 -2.83 -17.63 -4.21
C ASP A 261 -1.30 -17.44 -4.07
N LEU A 262 -0.58 -17.76 -5.14
CA LEU A 262 0.88 -17.70 -5.16
C LEU A 262 1.45 -16.28 -5.15
N VAL A 263 0.63 -15.23 -5.31
CA VAL A 263 1.10 -13.86 -5.15
C VAL A 263 1.48 -13.61 -3.68
N CYS A 264 0.66 -14.06 -2.72
CA CYS A 264 0.84 -13.80 -1.29
C CYS A 264 1.19 -15.04 -0.45
N SER A 265 1.00 -16.24 -1.02
CA SER A 265 1.28 -17.56 -0.43
C SER A 265 2.19 -18.38 -1.35
N ALA A 266 3.21 -17.76 -1.95
CA ALA A 266 4.23 -18.48 -2.70
C ALA A 266 5.02 -19.42 -1.76
N PRO A 267 5.27 -20.68 -2.15
CA PRO A 267 5.98 -21.61 -1.29
C PRO A 267 7.45 -21.19 -1.12
N ARG A 268 7.94 -21.35 0.10
CA ARG A 268 9.26 -20.92 0.56
C ARG A 268 10.44 -21.61 -0.15
N ASP A 269 10.24 -22.85 -0.61
CA ASP A 269 11.28 -23.64 -1.26
C ASP A 269 11.25 -23.50 -2.79
N ILE A 270 12.41 -23.49 -3.43
CA ILE A 270 12.59 -23.52 -4.90
C ILE A 270 12.48 -24.98 -5.39
N GLY A 271 11.27 -25.54 -5.33
CA GLY A 271 10.99 -26.92 -5.72
C GLY A 271 11.01 -27.18 -7.24
N ASN A 272 10.67 -28.41 -7.65
CA ASN A 272 10.63 -28.85 -9.06
C ASN A 272 9.76 -27.92 -9.92
N ALA A 273 10.37 -27.39 -11.00
CA ALA A 273 9.75 -26.45 -11.93
C ALA A 273 8.41 -26.92 -12.53
N VAL A 274 8.20 -28.23 -12.69
CA VAL A 274 6.96 -28.79 -13.27
C VAL A 274 5.78 -28.71 -12.29
N ALA A 275 6.02 -28.98 -11.00
CA ALA A 275 4.99 -28.77 -9.98
C ALA A 275 4.63 -27.29 -9.88
N ARG A 276 5.64 -26.41 -9.93
CA ARG A 276 5.45 -24.96 -9.91
C ARG A 276 4.65 -24.42 -11.09
N ALA A 277 4.88 -24.93 -12.30
CA ALA A 277 4.12 -24.51 -13.47
C ALA A 277 2.63 -24.85 -13.33
N ASN A 278 2.30 -26.03 -12.79
CA ASN A 278 0.91 -26.40 -12.52
C ASN A 278 0.30 -25.57 -11.38
N ASP A 279 1.07 -25.29 -10.32
CA ASP A 279 0.62 -24.45 -9.21
C ASP A 279 0.37 -23.00 -9.68
N LEU A 280 1.22 -22.45 -10.55
CA LEU A 280 1.06 -21.09 -11.12
C LEU A 280 -0.16 -20.96 -12.02
N ILE A 281 -0.47 -22.00 -12.81
CA ILE A 281 -1.66 -22.02 -13.68
C ILE A 281 -2.94 -22.15 -12.85
N ALA A 282 -2.93 -22.94 -11.76
CA ALA A 282 -4.06 -23.05 -10.85
C ALA A 282 -4.25 -21.76 -10.00
N ALA A 283 -3.16 -21.09 -9.62
CA ALA A 283 -3.16 -19.90 -8.78
C ALA A 283 -3.75 -18.65 -9.46
N ASN A 284 -3.62 -18.51 -10.78
CA ASN A 284 -4.21 -17.38 -11.52
C ASN A 284 -5.74 -17.35 -11.44
N GLY A 285 -6.40 -18.50 -11.27
CA GLY A 285 -7.86 -18.54 -11.07
C GLY A 285 -8.26 -18.03 -9.69
N VAL A 286 -7.49 -18.36 -8.66
CA VAL A 286 -7.77 -18.01 -7.25
C VAL A 286 -7.55 -16.52 -6.99
N HIS A 287 -6.51 -15.93 -7.59
CA HIS A 287 -6.19 -14.50 -7.41
C HIS A 287 -7.36 -13.57 -7.81
N ALA A 288 -8.21 -13.99 -8.75
CA ALA A 288 -9.39 -13.24 -9.18
C ALA A 288 -10.66 -13.50 -8.34
N GLN A 289 -10.59 -14.38 -7.32
CA GLN A 289 -11.77 -14.90 -6.62
C GLN A 289 -12.00 -14.34 -5.22
N TYR A 290 -11.25 -13.33 -4.77
CA TYR A 290 -11.46 -12.72 -3.44
C TYR A 290 -12.87 -12.14 -3.21
N SER A 291 -13.63 -11.88 -4.28
CA SER A 291 -15.04 -11.44 -4.27
C SER A 291 -16.06 -12.58 -4.29
N THR A 292 -15.63 -13.84 -4.39
CA THR A 292 -16.52 -15.00 -4.59
C THR A 292 -16.14 -16.23 -3.78
N ASN A 293 -14.87 -16.40 -3.41
CA ASN A 293 -14.42 -17.53 -2.62
C ASN A 293 -14.56 -17.22 -1.11
N GLY A 294 -15.09 -18.18 -0.35
CA GLY A 294 -15.18 -18.13 1.11
C GLY A 294 -13.96 -18.76 1.79
N ASN A 295 -12.85 -18.90 1.06
CA ASN A 295 -11.65 -19.60 1.49
C ASN A 295 -10.72 -18.71 2.33
N VAL A 296 -10.88 -17.39 2.23
CA VAL A 296 -10.04 -16.43 2.95
C VAL A 296 -10.65 -16.10 4.28
N VAL A 297 -11.88 -15.56 4.31
CA VAL A 297 -12.61 -15.24 5.55
C VAL A 297 -13.89 -16.07 5.64
N PRO A 298 -14.25 -16.58 6.84
CA PRO A 298 -15.45 -17.38 7.00
C PRO A 298 -16.71 -16.53 6.76
N ASP A 299 -17.70 -17.12 6.09
CA ASP A 299 -19.05 -16.59 5.91
C ASP A 299 -19.17 -15.20 5.22
N ALA A 300 -18.09 -14.70 4.61
CA ALA A 300 -18.07 -13.44 3.86
C ALA A 300 -17.03 -13.49 2.73
N THR A 301 -17.10 -12.55 1.81
CA THR A 301 -16.00 -12.26 0.89
C THR A 301 -15.02 -11.30 1.55
N VAL A 302 -13.77 -11.22 1.04
CA VAL A 302 -12.79 -10.27 1.59
C VAL A 302 -13.27 -8.81 1.48
N PRO A 303 -13.83 -8.35 0.33
CA PRO A 303 -14.42 -7.02 0.25
C PRO A 303 -15.53 -6.77 1.28
N GLN A 304 -16.44 -7.73 1.51
CA GLN A 304 -17.51 -7.59 2.51
C GLN A 304 -16.95 -7.46 3.92
N TRP A 305 -15.92 -8.23 4.27
CA TRP A 305 -15.24 -8.11 5.56
C TRP A 305 -14.63 -6.72 5.72
N ILE A 306 -13.91 -6.22 4.69
CA ILE A 306 -13.26 -4.90 4.72
C ILE A 306 -14.29 -3.78 4.84
N VAL A 307 -15.43 -3.86 4.15
CA VAL A 307 -16.52 -2.88 4.30
C VAL A 307 -17.01 -2.83 5.75
N ASN A 308 -17.29 -3.98 6.36
CA ASN A 308 -17.76 -4.03 7.74
C ASN A 308 -16.70 -3.53 8.74
N TRP A 309 -15.44 -3.89 8.51
CA TRP A 309 -14.31 -3.40 9.31
C TRP A 309 -14.14 -1.88 9.20
N ALA A 310 -14.20 -1.31 8.00
CA ALA A 310 -14.10 0.13 7.79
C ALA A 310 -15.30 0.88 8.41
N LYS A 311 -16.52 0.34 8.28
CA LYS A 311 -17.72 0.88 8.96
C LYS A 311 -17.54 0.96 10.47
N ASN A 312 -17.02 -0.10 11.08
CA ASN A 312 -16.77 -0.12 12.52
C ASN A 312 -15.75 0.93 12.98
N ILE A 313 -14.77 1.27 12.13
CA ILE A 313 -13.81 2.35 12.40
C ILE A 313 -14.47 3.73 12.24
N ILE A 314 -15.25 3.91 11.17
CA ILE A 314 -15.88 5.19 10.85
C ILE A 314 -16.96 5.56 11.90
N ASP A 315 -17.70 4.57 12.39
CA ASP A 315 -18.84 4.76 13.31
C ASP A 315 -18.44 4.77 14.79
N SER A 316 -17.16 4.52 15.13
CA SER A 316 -16.67 4.50 16.52
C SER A 316 -16.30 5.87 17.05
#